data_AF-A0A150QWE8-F1
#
_entry.id   AF-A0A150QWE8-F1
#
_cell.length_a   1.000
_cell.length_b   1.000
_cell.length_c   1.000
_cell.angle_alpha   90.00
_cell.angle_beta   90.00
_cell.angle_gamma   90.00
#
_symmetry.space_group_name_H-M   'P 1'
#
loop_
_entity.id
_entity.type
_entity.pdbx_description
1 polymer ?
#
loop_
_entity_poly.entity_id
_entity_poly.type
_entity_poly.pdbx_seq_one_letter_code
_entity_poly.pdbx_strand_id
1 'polypeptide(L)'
;MADHRVRSAVAARRSLACCLPLLTLIACGGDGDGTPPPTATGGSGTTGTGATGGSVATTGSGGAGGSSSGGGGMSAEAAVGSATSATSGTGGGGETAGCTRDLLKSTIDAYFEALAAHDPSALPLADNVKFTENGEALELGQEGLWKTAGALKYAHSALDTETCSSASQAVVPDGSMDIPLALRLKLENQKIAEIETIAVRPGDYKVSGQDFASNTAAIIASGDTVKWEEPVAAGDRNARDELVGWMEKYFWLFPRGVCDTVSGCKRIENGGGSFNCSAGASCDPGQPGSGTPALTPRLIFADVETGIGVGFTMFMGNTDMHMFKMRGGQVYGVSAILGAASSSGWE
;
A
#
# COMPACT_ATOMS: atom_id res chain seq x y z
N MET A 1 -62.55 -11.25 -38.78
CA MET A 1 -63.13 -11.14 -37.42
C MET A 1 -61.97 -11.12 -36.43
N ALA A 2 -61.89 -10.07 -35.60
CA ALA A 2 -61.03 -9.83 -34.42
C ALA A 2 -59.50 -9.95 -34.62
N ASP A 3 -58.64 -8.92 -34.56
CA ASP A 3 -58.47 -7.77 -33.64
C ASP A 3 -58.27 -8.18 -32.17
N HIS A 4 -57.00 -8.31 -31.75
CA HIS A 4 -56.62 -8.53 -30.35
C HIS A 4 -56.02 -7.25 -29.77
N ARG A 5 -56.87 -6.50 -29.06
CA ARG A 5 -56.49 -5.31 -28.30
C ARG A 5 -55.78 -5.66 -27.00
N VAL A 6 -54.75 -4.86 -26.75
CA VAL A 6 -54.08 -4.59 -25.48
C VAL A 6 -55.08 -4.16 -24.40
N ARG A 7 -54.90 -4.64 -23.16
CA ARG A 7 -55.47 -4.03 -21.94
C ARG A 7 -54.42 -3.95 -20.84
N SER A 8 -54.11 -2.72 -20.45
CA SER A 8 -53.48 -2.37 -19.17
C SER A 8 -54.38 -2.73 -17.99
N ALA A 9 -53.77 -3.09 -16.86
CA ALA A 9 -54.37 -2.98 -15.55
C ALA A 9 -53.37 -2.34 -14.57
N VAL A 10 -53.74 -1.15 -14.10
CA VAL A 10 -53.16 -0.44 -12.97
C VAL A 10 -53.77 -1.02 -11.69
N ALA A 11 -52.97 -1.31 -10.67
CA ALA A 11 -53.43 -1.49 -9.30
C ALA A 11 -52.43 -0.86 -8.33
N ALA A 12 -52.97 -0.14 -7.35
CA ALA A 12 -52.26 0.81 -6.52
C ALA A 12 -52.15 0.35 -5.04
N ARG A 13 -51.14 0.91 -4.36
CA ARG A 13 -50.97 1.15 -2.91
C ARG A 13 -50.65 -0.05 -1.99
N ARG A 14 -49.53 0.06 -1.27
CA ARG A 14 -49.50 0.52 0.15
C ARG A 14 -48.06 0.72 0.65
N SER A 15 -47.83 1.86 1.29
CA SER A 15 -46.63 2.19 2.05
C SER A 15 -46.44 1.25 3.25
N LEU A 16 -45.20 0.88 3.53
CA LEU A 16 -44.72 0.58 4.87
C LEU A 16 -43.25 1.02 4.96
N ALA A 17 -43.01 2.05 5.76
CA ALA A 17 -41.69 2.42 6.24
C ALA A 17 -41.33 1.51 7.42
N CYS A 18 -40.12 0.94 7.44
CA CYS A 18 -39.45 0.58 8.70
C CYS A 18 -37.95 0.25 8.51
N CYS A 19 -37.14 0.94 9.31
CA CYS A 19 -35.88 0.55 9.93
C CYS A 19 -34.66 0.12 9.09
N LEU A 20 -33.73 1.07 8.92
CA LEU A 20 -32.28 0.83 9.02
C LEU A 20 -31.91 0.41 10.45
N PRO A 21 -30.85 -0.39 10.63
CA PRO A 21 -29.99 -0.30 11.80
C PRO A 21 -28.66 0.37 11.42
N LEU A 22 -28.45 1.55 11.98
CA LEU A 22 -27.17 2.23 12.15
C LEU A 22 -26.53 1.63 13.41
N LEU A 23 -25.42 0.88 13.29
CA LEU A 23 -24.70 0.36 14.45
C LEU A 23 -23.50 1.26 14.77
N THR A 24 -23.73 2.20 15.67
CA THR A 24 -22.69 3.00 16.34
C THR A 24 -22.19 2.22 17.55
N LEU A 25 -20.90 1.89 17.62
CA LEU A 25 -20.27 1.36 18.84
C LEU A 25 -20.15 2.50 19.87
N ILE A 26 -20.92 2.43 20.95
CA ILE A 26 -20.77 3.26 22.16
C ILE A 26 -19.98 2.47 23.18
N ALA A 27 -18.90 3.06 23.68
CA ALA A 27 -18.13 2.59 24.82
C ALA A 27 -18.94 2.76 26.12
N CYS A 28 -19.07 1.70 26.92
CA CYS A 28 -19.57 1.80 28.28
C CYS A 28 -18.50 2.44 29.18
N GLY A 29 -18.74 3.68 29.60
CA GLY A 29 -18.24 4.22 30.86
C GLY A 29 -19.24 3.88 31.97
N GLY A 30 -18.73 3.40 33.10
CA GLY A 30 -19.50 3.19 34.32
C GLY A 30 -18.84 3.95 35.46
N ASP A 31 -19.45 5.04 35.89
CA ASP A 31 -19.14 5.78 37.10
C ASP A 31 -19.65 5.01 38.32
N GLY A 32 -18.81 4.95 39.36
CA GLY A 32 -19.16 4.44 40.69
C GLY A 32 -18.38 5.22 41.74
N ASP A 33 -19.05 6.23 42.31
CA ASP A 33 -18.58 7.05 43.42
C ASP A 33 -18.37 6.23 44.71
N GLY A 34 -17.26 6.50 45.41
CA GLY A 34 -16.93 5.95 46.72
C GLY A 34 -15.83 6.74 47.42
N THR A 35 -16.24 7.75 48.18
CA THR A 35 -15.47 8.66 49.05
C THR A 35 -14.36 8.04 49.92
N PRO A 36 -13.26 8.77 50.23
CA PRO A 36 -12.16 8.31 51.08
C PRO A 36 -12.30 8.78 52.56
N PRO A 37 -11.62 8.12 53.53
CA PRO A 37 -11.46 8.65 54.89
C PRO A 37 -10.06 9.28 55.14
N PRO A 38 -9.87 10.04 56.25
CA PRO A 38 -8.95 11.18 56.30
C PRO A 38 -7.68 11.05 57.19
N THR A 39 -6.71 11.93 56.90
CA THR A 39 -5.70 12.63 57.74
C THR A 39 -4.98 11.97 58.92
N ALA A 40 -3.64 12.01 58.86
CA ALA A 40 -2.68 12.24 59.96
C ALA A 40 -1.27 12.41 59.33
N THR A 41 -0.28 13.20 59.75
CA THR A 41 -0.08 14.33 60.67
C THR A 41 1.33 14.84 60.31
N GLY A 42 1.56 16.16 60.26
CA GLY A 42 2.91 16.73 60.09
C GLY A 42 3.62 16.98 61.42
N GLY A 43 4.96 17.13 61.35
CA GLY A 43 5.66 18.15 62.16
C GLY A 43 6.83 17.72 63.06
N SER A 44 7.93 18.47 62.91
CA SER A 44 9.01 18.81 63.87
C SER A 44 10.18 17.83 64.06
N GLY A 45 11.44 18.27 64.19
CA GLY A 45 12.03 19.62 64.36
C GLY A 45 13.56 19.57 64.12
N THR A 46 14.19 20.67 63.65
CA THR A 46 14.97 21.67 64.44
C THR A 46 16.35 21.12 64.90
N THR A 47 17.52 21.77 64.85
CA THR A 47 18.07 23.15 64.90
C THR A 47 19.51 23.11 64.28
N GLY A 48 20.26 24.16 63.94
CA GLY A 48 20.15 25.60 64.16
C GLY A 48 21.26 26.41 63.45
N THR A 49 20.99 27.70 63.32
CA THR A 49 21.86 28.89 63.50
C THR A 49 23.34 28.89 63.06
N GLY A 50 23.70 29.92 62.25
CA GLY A 50 24.73 30.87 62.67
C GLY A 50 25.93 31.18 61.76
N ALA A 51 25.73 32.04 60.76
CA ALA A 51 26.53 33.22 60.37
C ALA A 51 28.06 33.20 60.03
N THR A 52 28.40 34.17 59.16
CA THR A 52 29.73 34.80 58.83
C THR A 52 30.58 34.07 57.78
N GLY A 53 31.23 34.69 56.78
CA GLY A 53 31.37 36.08 56.33
C GLY A 53 32.51 36.18 55.27
N GLY A 54 32.46 37.19 54.38
CA GLY A 54 33.57 37.79 53.58
C GLY A 54 34.32 36.90 52.56
N SER A 55 34.18 37.06 51.24
CA SER A 55 34.72 38.11 50.33
C SER A 55 36.24 38.10 50.08
N VAL A 56 36.61 38.22 48.80
CA VAL A 56 37.85 38.70 48.11
C VAL A 56 38.16 37.71 46.96
N ALA A 57 37.93 37.94 45.67
CA ALA A 57 38.24 39.02 44.71
C ALA A 57 39.62 38.92 44.01
N THR A 58 39.56 39.10 42.68
CA THR A 58 40.62 39.44 41.70
C THR A 58 41.45 38.26 41.15
N THR A 59 41.83 38.15 39.86
CA THR A 59 41.99 39.15 38.78
C THR A 59 42.11 38.48 37.39
N GLY A 60 41.52 39.10 36.36
CA GLY A 60 42.02 39.32 34.97
C GLY A 60 42.36 38.12 34.06
N SER A 61 42.25 38.19 32.73
CA SER A 61 41.80 39.24 31.80
C SER A 61 42.06 38.76 30.35
N GLY A 62 41.16 39.12 29.43
CA GLY A 62 41.43 39.31 28.00
C GLY A 62 41.10 38.10 27.09
N GLY A 63 40.31 38.22 26.03
CA GLY A 63 39.62 39.38 25.45
C GLY A 63 39.32 39.15 23.96
N ALA A 64 38.06 39.45 23.59
CA ALA A 64 37.50 39.87 22.28
C ALA A 64 37.68 38.93 21.06
N GLY A 65 36.64 38.58 20.29
CA GLY A 65 35.49 39.38 19.82
C GLY A 65 35.78 39.79 18.36
N GLY A 66 34.86 39.81 17.41
CA GLY A 66 33.42 39.61 17.38
C GLY A 66 32.94 39.84 15.94
N SER A 67 31.71 39.42 15.70
CA SER A 67 30.89 39.39 14.49
C SER A 67 30.87 40.65 13.60
N SER A 68 30.44 40.49 12.34
CA SER A 68 29.12 41.01 11.91
C SER A 68 28.79 40.74 10.43
N SER A 69 27.49 40.69 10.21
CA SER A 69 26.69 40.46 9.02
C SER A 69 26.46 41.70 8.14
N GLY A 70 26.10 41.50 6.86
CA GLY A 70 25.12 42.36 6.17
C GLY A 70 25.33 42.67 4.69
N GLY A 71 24.54 42.00 3.83
CA GLY A 71 23.68 42.57 2.77
C GLY A 71 24.23 43.40 1.58
N GLY A 72 24.07 42.84 0.35
CA GLY A 72 23.29 43.42 -0.76
C GLY A 72 23.98 44.33 -1.81
N GLY A 73 23.76 44.03 -3.10
CA GLY A 73 23.83 45.01 -4.21
C GLY A 73 24.56 44.55 -5.49
N MET A 74 23.92 44.71 -6.65
CA MET A 74 24.21 44.08 -7.95
C MET A 74 25.29 44.73 -8.86
N SER A 75 25.78 43.90 -9.80
CA SER A 75 26.02 44.15 -11.24
C SER A 75 27.45 44.28 -11.80
N ALA A 76 27.66 43.40 -12.81
CA ALA A 76 28.43 43.52 -14.06
C ALA A 76 29.89 42.98 -14.16
N GLU A 77 29.95 41.84 -14.87
CA GLU A 77 30.91 41.40 -15.91
C GLU A 77 32.44 41.42 -15.69
N ALA A 78 33.07 40.24 -15.70
CA ALA A 78 33.91 39.76 -16.80
C ALA A 78 34.40 38.32 -16.56
N ALA A 79 34.51 37.57 -17.65
CA ALA A 79 34.67 36.12 -17.73
C ALA A 79 36.02 35.58 -17.22
N VAL A 80 35.99 34.39 -16.61
CA VAL A 80 37.01 33.34 -16.77
C VAL A 80 36.31 31.98 -16.74
N GLY A 81 36.50 31.19 -17.80
CA GLY A 81 35.83 29.91 -17.98
C GLY A 81 36.25 28.87 -16.94
N SER A 82 35.24 28.27 -16.30
CA SER A 82 35.35 27.02 -15.55
C SER A 82 34.30 26.06 -16.11
N ALA A 83 34.76 24.91 -16.58
CA ALA A 83 33.92 23.81 -17.01
C ALA A 83 33.05 23.35 -15.83
N THR A 84 31.79 23.77 -15.81
CA THR A 84 30.76 23.21 -14.95
C THR A 84 30.29 21.91 -15.57
N SER A 85 30.81 20.79 -15.05
CA SER A 85 30.09 19.53 -15.09
C SER A 85 28.74 19.77 -14.42
N ALA A 86 27.69 19.84 -15.22
CA ALA A 86 26.33 19.82 -14.71
C ALA A 86 26.11 18.44 -14.08
N THR A 87 26.21 18.35 -12.76
CA THR A 87 25.63 17.25 -12.01
C THR A 87 24.13 17.42 -12.13
N SER A 88 23.54 16.81 -13.16
CA SER A 88 22.12 16.52 -13.16
C SER A 88 21.84 15.72 -11.89
N GLY A 89 21.10 16.32 -10.97
CA GLY A 89 20.51 15.62 -9.84
C GLY A 89 19.47 14.66 -10.37
N THR A 90 19.92 13.48 -10.79
CA THR A 90 19.05 12.35 -11.11
C THR A 90 18.61 11.73 -9.79
N GLY A 91 17.54 12.28 -9.20
CA GLY A 91 16.70 11.55 -8.25
C GLY A 91 15.80 10.54 -8.99
N GLY A 92 16.39 9.80 -9.93
CA GLY A 92 15.72 8.77 -10.71
C GLY A 92 16.22 7.43 -10.22
N GLY A 93 15.31 6.64 -9.68
CA GLY A 93 15.55 5.27 -9.29
C GLY A 93 16.32 4.49 -10.36
N GLY A 94 17.48 3.95 -10.00
CA GLY A 94 18.41 3.37 -10.96
C GLY A 94 17.89 2.07 -11.55
N GLU A 95 17.59 2.05 -12.84
CA GLU A 95 17.28 0.83 -13.57
C GLU A 95 18.41 -0.20 -13.38
N THR A 96 18.08 -1.43 -12.97
CA THR A 96 19.07 -2.51 -13.01
C THR A 96 19.40 -2.82 -14.46
N ALA A 97 20.68 -3.03 -14.77
CA ALA A 97 21.13 -3.18 -16.16
C ALA A 97 20.33 -4.25 -16.90
N GLY A 98 19.55 -3.82 -17.90
CA GLY A 98 18.73 -4.70 -18.74
C GLY A 98 17.31 -4.96 -18.24
N CYS A 99 16.87 -4.34 -17.14
CA CYS A 99 15.52 -4.45 -16.61
C CYS A 99 14.65 -3.22 -16.93
N THR A 100 14.16 -3.16 -18.17
CA THR A 100 13.32 -2.06 -18.63
C THR A 100 11.84 -2.27 -18.26
N ARG A 101 11.06 -1.19 -18.26
CA ARG A 101 9.59 -1.27 -18.15
C ARG A 101 8.99 -2.13 -19.27
N ASP A 102 9.50 -1.99 -20.50
CA ASP A 102 9.04 -2.78 -21.65
C ASP A 102 9.29 -4.28 -21.46
N LEU A 103 10.44 -4.65 -20.89
CA LEU A 103 10.73 -6.05 -20.54
C LEU A 103 9.73 -6.57 -19.52
N LEU A 104 9.53 -5.84 -18.42
CA LEU A 104 8.59 -6.25 -17.37
C LEU A 104 7.16 -6.36 -17.92
N LYS A 105 6.71 -5.38 -18.71
CA LYS A 105 5.37 -5.37 -19.31
C LYS A 105 5.18 -6.53 -20.28
N SER A 106 6.07 -6.69 -21.25
CA SER A 106 5.97 -7.79 -22.23
C SER A 106 6.05 -9.17 -21.57
N THR A 107 6.79 -9.30 -20.46
CA THR A 107 6.83 -10.56 -19.69
C THR A 107 5.50 -10.84 -18.98
N ILE A 108 4.82 -9.82 -18.45
CA ILE A 108 3.47 -9.96 -17.87
C ILE A 108 2.46 -10.38 -18.95
N ASP A 109 2.51 -9.71 -20.11
CA ASP A 109 1.61 -10.00 -21.23
C ASP A 109 1.82 -11.46 -21.69
N ALA A 110 3.07 -11.90 -21.88
CA ALA A 110 3.42 -13.27 -22.22
C ALA A 110 3.00 -14.28 -21.13
N TYR A 111 3.13 -13.94 -19.84
CA TYR A 111 2.69 -14.78 -18.73
C TYR A 111 1.19 -15.08 -18.81
N PHE A 112 0.36 -14.06 -19.04
CA PHE A 112 -1.09 -14.25 -19.12
C PHE A 112 -1.52 -15.00 -20.38
N GLU A 113 -0.83 -14.81 -21.51
CA GLU A 113 -1.04 -15.62 -22.72
C GLU A 113 -0.70 -17.10 -22.48
N ALA A 114 0.46 -17.38 -21.86
CA ALA A 114 0.88 -18.73 -21.50
C ALA A 114 -0.07 -19.38 -20.48
N LEU A 115 -0.51 -18.60 -19.47
CA LEU A 115 -1.46 -19.04 -18.46
C LEU A 115 -2.78 -19.46 -19.11
N ALA A 116 -3.32 -18.66 -20.04
CA ALA A 116 -4.56 -19.00 -20.75
C ALA A 116 -4.39 -20.20 -21.72
N ALA A 117 -3.19 -20.40 -22.25
CA ALA A 117 -2.84 -21.55 -23.09
C ALA A 117 -2.55 -22.83 -22.31
N HIS A 118 -2.44 -22.75 -20.97
CA HIS A 118 -2.00 -23.84 -20.09
C HIS A 118 -0.61 -24.38 -20.47
N ASP A 119 0.25 -23.54 -21.05
CA ASP A 119 1.56 -23.93 -21.57
C ASP A 119 2.64 -22.88 -21.23
N PRO A 120 3.53 -23.15 -20.27
CA PRO A 120 4.60 -22.23 -19.91
C PRO A 120 5.81 -22.29 -20.85
N SER A 121 5.82 -23.15 -21.87
CA SER A 121 7.01 -23.41 -22.71
C SER A 121 7.52 -22.19 -23.49
N ALA A 122 6.66 -21.21 -23.72
CA ALA A 122 7.01 -19.95 -24.39
C ALA A 122 7.62 -18.90 -23.44
N LEU A 123 7.58 -19.12 -22.12
CA LEU A 123 8.07 -18.16 -21.13
C LEU A 123 9.60 -18.19 -21.01
N PRO A 124 10.25 -17.03 -20.80
CA PRO A 124 11.69 -16.97 -20.56
C PRO A 124 11.98 -17.39 -19.11
N LEU A 125 11.94 -18.69 -18.80
CA LEU A 125 12.13 -19.19 -17.44
C LEU A 125 13.62 -19.36 -17.09
N ALA A 126 13.97 -19.06 -15.84
CA ALA A 126 15.24 -19.48 -15.25
C ALA A 126 15.21 -20.99 -14.98
N ASP A 127 16.38 -21.64 -14.99
CA ASP A 127 16.50 -23.08 -14.83
C ASP A 127 15.95 -23.59 -13.48
N ASN A 128 15.95 -22.72 -12.47
CA ASN A 128 15.48 -22.97 -11.11
C ASN A 128 14.27 -22.09 -10.74
N VAL A 129 13.39 -21.77 -11.70
CA VAL A 129 12.19 -20.96 -11.44
C VAL A 129 11.38 -21.55 -10.29
N LYS A 130 11.03 -20.71 -9.32
CA LYS A 130 10.12 -21.07 -8.23
C LYS A 130 8.73 -20.51 -8.52
N PHE A 131 7.72 -21.37 -8.46
CA PHE A 131 6.32 -21.00 -8.61
C PHE A 131 5.53 -21.35 -7.35
N THR A 132 4.73 -20.39 -6.86
CA THR A 132 3.76 -20.64 -5.80
C THR A 132 2.37 -20.12 -6.19
N GLU A 133 1.32 -20.85 -5.85
CA GLU A 133 -0.06 -20.36 -5.82
C GLU A 133 -0.60 -20.45 -4.39
N ASN A 134 -1.16 -19.36 -3.86
CA ASN A 134 -1.73 -19.30 -2.52
C ASN A 134 -0.77 -19.83 -1.43
N GLY A 135 0.53 -19.55 -1.60
CA GLY A 135 1.59 -19.93 -0.67
C GLY A 135 2.05 -21.39 -0.74
N GLU A 136 1.53 -22.18 -1.68
CA GLU A 136 1.99 -23.56 -1.94
C GLU A 136 2.90 -23.58 -3.17
N ALA A 137 4.03 -24.28 -3.07
CA ALA A 137 4.92 -24.49 -4.21
C ALA A 137 4.33 -25.56 -5.13
N LEU A 138 4.17 -25.23 -6.41
CA LEU A 138 3.49 -26.06 -7.40
C LEU A 138 4.33 -26.25 -8.67
N GLU A 139 4.01 -27.27 -9.44
CA GLU A 139 4.57 -27.50 -10.77
C GLU A 139 3.90 -26.58 -11.82
N LEU A 140 4.70 -25.65 -12.35
CA LEU A 140 4.25 -24.66 -13.33
C LEU A 140 3.64 -25.31 -14.57
N GLY A 141 2.44 -24.87 -14.97
CA GLY A 141 1.70 -25.43 -16.11
C GLY A 141 0.91 -26.71 -15.82
N GLN A 142 1.15 -27.36 -14.67
CA GLN A 142 0.56 -28.66 -14.36
C GLN A 142 -0.41 -28.65 -13.18
N GLU A 143 -0.40 -27.58 -12.38
CA GLU A 143 -1.17 -27.49 -11.14
C GLU A 143 -1.81 -26.10 -10.96
N GLY A 144 -2.71 -26.00 -9.99
CA GLY A 144 -3.38 -24.73 -9.64
C GLY A 144 -4.18 -24.14 -10.80
N LEU A 145 -4.16 -22.81 -10.90
CA LEU A 145 -4.86 -22.04 -11.91
C LEU A 145 -4.42 -22.36 -13.34
N TRP A 146 -3.21 -22.89 -13.54
CA TRP A 146 -2.73 -23.30 -14.88
C TRP A 146 -3.56 -24.39 -15.54
N LYS A 147 -4.43 -25.10 -14.79
CA LYS A 147 -5.32 -26.13 -15.34
C LYS A 147 -6.65 -25.62 -15.84
N THR A 148 -7.03 -24.41 -15.45
CA THR A 148 -8.41 -23.93 -15.58
C THR A 148 -8.49 -22.47 -16.05
N ALA A 149 -7.35 -21.77 -16.10
CA ALA A 149 -7.30 -20.37 -16.51
C ALA A 149 -7.89 -20.15 -17.90
N GLY A 150 -8.70 -19.09 -18.03
CA GLY A 150 -9.09 -18.55 -19.34
C GLY A 150 -8.25 -17.33 -19.73
N ALA A 151 -8.61 -16.74 -20.88
CA ALA A 151 -8.01 -15.49 -21.32
C ALA A 151 -8.21 -14.35 -20.30
N LEU A 152 -7.15 -13.58 -20.08
CA LEU A 152 -7.16 -12.41 -19.21
C LEU A 152 -8.31 -11.46 -19.56
N LYS A 153 -9.10 -11.06 -18.57
CA LYS A 153 -10.20 -10.09 -18.75
C LYS A 153 -9.76 -8.68 -18.43
N TYR A 154 -8.86 -8.52 -17.47
CA TYR A 154 -8.35 -7.23 -17.03
C TYR A 154 -7.10 -7.43 -16.16
N ALA A 155 -6.15 -6.51 -16.25
CA ALA A 155 -5.07 -6.37 -15.28
C ALA A 155 -4.71 -4.89 -15.13
N HIS A 156 -4.14 -4.55 -13.98
CA HIS A 156 -3.27 -3.39 -13.84
C HIS A 156 -2.00 -3.80 -13.10
N SER A 157 -0.88 -3.18 -13.46
CA SER A 157 0.45 -3.61 -13.04
C SER A 157 1.30 -2.45 -12.50
N ALA A 158 2.15 -2.79 -11.54
CA ALA A 158 3.30 -2.00 -11.11
C ALA A 158 4.58 -2.62 -11.67
N LEU A 159 5.46 -1.79 -12.23
CA LEU A 159 6.73 -2.20 -12.82
C LEU A 159 7.89 -1.56 -12.03
N ASP A 160 8.58 -2.34 -11.19
CA ASP A 160 9.77 -1.88 -10.45
C ASP A 160 11.05 -2.35 -11.16
N THR A 161 11.66 -1.43 -11.88
CA THR A 161 12.91 -1.65 -12.62
C THR A 161 14.16 -1.71 -11.71
N GLU A 162 14.08 -1.23 -10.48
CA GLU A 162 15.20 -1.32 -9.51
C GLU A 162 15.29 -2.72 -8.92
N THR A 163 14.16 -3.33 -8.57
CA THR A 163 14.14 -4.71 -8.04
C THR A 163 13.94 -5.73 -9.14
N CYS A 164 13.81 -5.29 -10.39
CA CYS A 164 13.42 -6.11 -11.54
C CYS A 164 12.25 -7.06 -11.22
N SER A 165 11.21 -6.46 -10.67
CA SER A 165 9.99 -7.14 -10.25
C SER A 165 8.78 -6.43 -10.81
N SER A 166 7.71 -7.18 -11.04
CA SER A 166 6.40 -6.63 -11.29
C SER A 166 5.37 -7.24 -10.36
N ALA A 167 4.28 -6.51 -10.15
CA ALA A 167 3.06 -7.12 -9.64
C ALA A 167 1.83 -6.63 -10.38
N SER A 168 0.86 -7.52 -10.52
CA SER A 168 -0.40 -7.26 -11.19
C SER A 168 -1.57 -7.68 -10.31
N GLN A 169 -2.63 -6.89 -10.30
CA GLN A 169 -3.94 -7.34 -9.86
C GLN A 169 -4.82 -7.50 -11.10
N ALA A 170 -5.39 -8.68 -11.25
CA ALA A 170 -6.04 -9.12 -12.47
C ALA A 170 -7.41 -9.77 -12.20
N VAL A 171 -8.19 -9.87 -13.27
CA VAL A 171 -9.39 -10.70 -13.34
C VAL A 171 -9.16 -11.75 -14.42
N VAL A 172 -9.14 -13.02 -13.99
CA VAL A 172 -8.89 -14.18 -14.84
C VAL A 172 -10.03 -15.18 -14.66
N PRO A 173 -10.53 -15.82 -15.73
CA PRO A 173 -11.45 -16.94 -15.60
C PRO A 173 -10.75 -18.15 -14.96
N ASP A 174 -11.36 -18.79 -13.98
CA ASP A 174 -11.02 -20.10 -13.44
C ASP A 174 -12.20 -21.04 -13.74
N GLY A 175 -12.10 -21.81 -14.84
CA GLY A 175 -13.22 -22.60 -15.34
C GLY A 175 -14.38 -21.72 -15.80
N SER A 176 -15.52 -21.80 -15.09
CA SER A 176 -16.74 -21.05 -15.43
C SER A 176 -16.92 -19.73 -14.67
N MET A 177 -16.00 -19.40 -13.76
CA MET A 177 -16.10 -18.21 -12.91
C MET A 177 -14.95 -17.25 -13.13
N ASP A 178 -15.17 -15.96 -12.87
CA ASP A 178 -14.11 -14.97 -12.88
C ASP A 178 -13.58 -14.78 -11.46
N ILE A 179 -12.26 -14.87 -11.29
CA ILE A 179 -11.60 -14.69 -10.00
C ILE A 179 -10.67 -13.48 -10.01
N PRO A 180 -10.52 -12.79 -8.88
CA PRO A 180 -9.36 -11.93 -8.63
C PRO A 180 -8.08 -12.76 -8.60
N LEU A 181 -7.01 -12.20 -9.17
CA LEU A 181 -5.69 -12.80 -9.17
C LEU A 181 -4.64 -11.73 -8.83
N ALA A 182 -3.82 -11.99 -7.83
CA ALA A 182 -2.54 -11.30 -7.69
C ALA A 182 -1.48 -12.09 -8.44
N LEU A 183 -0.56 -11.40 -9.11
CA LEU A 183 0.62 -11.97 -9.73
C LEU A 183 1.83 -11.14 -9.31
N ARG A 184 2.92 -11.78 -8.91
CA ARG A 184 4.26 -11.19 -8.86
C ARG A 184 5.18 -11.97 -9.78
N LEU A 185 5.98 -11.26 -10.56
CA LEU A 185 7.10 -11.82 -11.32
C LEU A 185 8.40 -11.18 -10.85
N LYS A 186 9.40 -11.99 -10.53
CA LYS A 186 10.80 -11.54 -10.36
C LYS A 186 11.60 -11.99 -11.57
N LEU A 187 12.34 -11.07 -12.16
CA LEU A 187 13.27 -11.39 -13.22
C LEU A 187 14.71 -11.32 -12.71
N GLU A 188 15.52 -12.25 -13.22
CA GLU A 188 16.97 -12.30 -13.09
C GLU A 188 17.56 -12.65 -14.46
N ASN A 189 18.56 -11.90 -14.92
CA ASN A 189 19.15 -12.09 -16.25
C ASN A 189 18.10 -12.13 -17.37
N GLN A 190 17.07 -11.26 -17.28
CA GLN A 190 15.95 -11.18 -18.22
C GLN A 190 15.08 -12.44 -18.32
N LYS A 191 15.18 -13.34 -17.34
CA LYS A 191 14.37 -14.55 -17.20
C LYS A 191 13.55 -14.49 -15.93
N ILE A 192 12.36 -15.09 -15.94
CA ILE A 192 11.50 -15.24 -14.76
C ILE A 192 12.16 -16.24 -13.81
N ALA A 193 12.57 -15.77 -12.63
CA ALA A 193 13.14 -16.58 -11.57
C ALA A 193 12.11 -16.92 -10.49
N GLU A 194 11.11 -16.05 -10.28
CA GLU A 194 10.06 -16.26 -9.28
C GLU A 194 8.69 -15.88 -9.84
N ILE A 195 7.70 -16.72 -9.55
CA ILE A 195 6.29 -16.51 -9.88
C ILE A 195 5.49 -16.74 -8.61
N GLU A 196 4.76 -15.73 -8.16
CA GLU A 196 3.86 -15.85 -7.01
C GLU A 196 2.47 -15.42 -7.43
N THR A 197 1.49 -16.32 -7.30
CA THR A 197 0.08 -16.03 -7.55
C THR A 197 -0.75 -16.13 -6.28
N ILE A 198 -1.75 -15.25 -6.17
CA ILE A 198 -2.84 -15.36 -5.20
C ILE A 198 -4.13 -15.46 -5.99
N ALA A 199 -4.62 -16.69 -6.18
CA ALA A 199 -5.85 -16.99 -6.91
C ALA A 199 -7.03 -17.07 -5.92
N VAL A 200 -7.94 -16.10 -5.98
CA VAL A 200 -8.99 -15.95 -4.97
C VAL A 200 -10.28 -16.63 -5.39
N ARG A 201 -10.56 -17.78 -4.78
CA ARG A 201 -11.77 -18.58 -5.03
C ARG A 201 -12.85 -18.30 -3.98
N PRO A 202 -14.12 -18.66 -4.24
CA PRO A 202 -15.21 -18.39 -3.32
C PRO A 202 -15.00 -19.12 -2.00
N GLY A 203 -15.10 -18.39 -0.89
CA GLY A 203 -14.92 -18.93 0.45
C GLY A 203 -13.49 -18.86 0.99
N ASP A 204 -12.51 -18.42 0.19
CA ASP A 204 -11.12 -18.25 0.61
C ASP A 204 -10.99 -17.16 1.68
N TYR A 205 -11.56 -15.98 1.43
CA TYR A 205 -11.51 -14.86 2.38
C TYR A 205 -12.79 -14.81 3.23
N LYS A 206 -12.61 -14.76 4.55
CA LYS A 206 -13.70 -14.70 5.53
C LYS A 206 -13.50 -13.56 6.51
N VAL A 207 -14.57 -12.81 6.78
CA VAL A 207 -14.61 -11.76 7.80
C VAL A 207 -15.63 -12.15 8.86
N SER A 208 -15.21 -12.22 10.12
CA SER A 208 -16.06 -12.65 11.25
C SER A 208 -16.76 -14.00 11.00
N GLY A 209 -16.06 -14.93 10.36
CA GLY A 209 -16.55 -16.28 10.05
C GLY A 209 -17.53 -16.37 8.87
N GLN A 210 -17.79 -15.27 8.17
CA GLN A 210 -18.65 -15.23 6.98
C GLN A 210 -17.82 -15.04 5.72
N ASP A 211 -18.25 -15.66 4.63
CA ASP A 211 -17.60 -15.48 3.32
C ASP A 211 -17.65 -14.03 2.88
N PHE A 212 -16.49 -13.50 2.53
CA PHE A 212 -16.37 -12.17 1.96
C PHE A 212 -16.29 -12.29 0.44
N ALA A 213 -17.40 -11.97 -0.22
CA ALA A 213 -17.53 -12.17 -1.66
C ALA A 213 -16.63 -11.21 -2.47
N SER A 214 -15.86 -11.78 -3.39
CA SER A 214 -15.14 -11.02 -4.41
C SER A 214 -16.11 -10.30 -5.36
N ASN A 215 -15.67 -9.18 -5.92
CA ASN A 215 -16.39 -8.45 -6.97
C ASN A 215 -15.42 -8.04 -8.07
N THR A 216 -15.25 -8.91 -9.06
CA THR A 216 -14.32 -8.71 -10.17
C THR A 216 -14.65 -7.48 -11.03
N ALA A 217 -15.94 -7.14 -11.17
CA ALA A 217 -16.35 -5.93 -11.88
C ALA A 217 -15.87 -4.65 -11.19
N ALA A 218 -15.80 -4.63 -9.86
CA ALA A 218 -15.25 -3.50 -9.11
C ALA A 218 -13.73 -3.36 -9.30
N ILE A 219 -13.00 -4.48 -9.43
CA ILE A 219 -11.56 -4.46 -9.76
C ILE A 219 -11.35 -3.80 -11.12
N ILE A 220 -12.15 -4.19 -12.14
CA ILE A 220 -12.09 -3.61 -13.48
C ILE A 220 -12.40 -2.10 -13.42
N ALA A 221 -13.50 -1.73 -12.77
CA ALA A 221 -13.93 -0.32 -12.64
C ALA A 221 -12.93 0.55 -11.86
N SER A 222 -12.11 -0.06 -10.99
CA SER A 222 -11.05 0.67 -10.28
C SER A 222 -9.99 1.24 -11.22
N GLY A 223 -9.76 0.59 -12.37
CA GLY A 223 -8.86 1.10 -13.42
C GLY A 223 -9.26 2.48 -13.91
N ASP A 224 -10.56 2.68 -14.14
CA ASP A 224 -11.08 3.94 -14.64
C ASP A 224 -11.09 5.05 -13.59
N THR A 225 -11.28 4.70 -12.32
CA THR A 225 -11.44 5.67 -11.23
C THR A 225 -10.12 6.04 -10.57
N VAL A 226 -9.25 5.06 -10.30
CA VAL A 226 -7.96 5.28 -9.65
C VAL A 226 -6.89 5.67 -10.68
N LYS A 227 -7.02 5.19 -11.92
CA LYS A 227 -6.02 5.35 -12.99
C LYS A 227 -4.67 4.75 -12.59
N TRP A 228 -4.70 3.45 -12.25
CA TRP A 228 -3.54 2.71 -11.73
C TRP A 228 -2.29 2.91 -12.58
N GLU A 229 -2.35 2.58 -13.87
CA GLU A 229 -1.18 2.60 -14.76
C GLU A 229 -0.91 3.97 -15.42
N GLU A 230 -1.73 4.99 -15.17
CA GLU A 230 -1.49 6.32 -15.76
C GLU A 230 -0.21 6.92 -15.18
N PRO A 231 0.79 7.29 -16.00
CA PRO A 231 2.03 7.88 -15.50
C PRO A 231 1.76 9.16 -14.73
N VAL A 232 2.44 9.31 -13.60
CA VAL A 232 2.39 10.55 -12.82
C VAL A 232 3.28 11.59 -13.50
N ALA A 233 2.86 12.86 -13.52
CA ALA A 233 3.70 13.93 -14.05
C ALA A 233 5.00 14.04 -13.24
N ALA A 234 6.13 14.33 -13.90
CA ALA A 234 7.45 14.25 -13.25
C ALA A 234 7.58 15.11 -11.98
N GLY A 235 6.94 16.28 -11.92
CA GLY A 235 6.94 17.14 -10.73
C GLY A 235 6.05 16.66 -9.58
N ASP A 236 5.13 15.73 -9.86
CA ASP A 236 4.19 15.15 -8.90
C ASP A 236 4.55 13.69 -8.53
N ARG A 237 5.63 13.14 -9.09
CA ARG A 237 6.12 11.79 -8.78
C ARG A 237 6.72 11.77 -7.38
N ASN A 238 6.22 10.88 -6.54
CA ASN A 238 6.85 10.55 -5.27
C ASN A 238 8.21 9.89 -5.52
N ALA A 239 9.15 10.12 -4.61
CA ALA A 239 10.39 9.38 -4.60
C ALA A 239 10.14 7.91 -4.21
N ARG A 240 11.05 7.01 -4.61
CA ARG A 240 10.89 5.58 -4.35
C ARG A 240 10.83 5.26 -2.85
N ASP A 241 11.74 5.83 -2.09
CA ASP A 241 11.82 5.70 -0.63
C ASP A 241 10.54 6.20 0.05
N GLU A 242 9.93 7.26 -0.48
CA GLU A 242 8.64 7.75 -0.02
C GLU A 242 7.52 6.72 -0.25
N LEU A 243 7.40 6.16 -1.46
CA LEU A 243 6.40 5.12 -1.78
C LEU A 243 6.61 3.86 -0.92
N VAL A 244 7.85 3.41 -0.77
CA VAL A 244 8.19 2.25 0.07
C VAL A 244 7.84 2.54 1.53
N GLY A 245 8.24 3.70 2.07
CA GLY A 245 7.93 4.10 3.44
C GLY A 245 6.42 4.21 3.70
N TRP A 246 5.66 4.77 2.76
CA TRP A 246 4.20 4.78 2.83
C TRP A 246 3.59 3.38 2.89
N MET A 247 4.15 2.41 2.17
CA MET A 247 3.69 1.02 2.21
C MET A 247 4.04 0.34 3.53
N GLU A 248 5.25 0.53 4.04
CA GLU A 248 5.68 0.03 5.35
C GLU A 248 4.75 0.54 6.46
N LYS A 249 4.48 1.84 6.45
CA LYS A 249 3.53 2.46 7.38
C LYS A 249 2.12 1.93 7.22
N TYR A 250 1.65 1.76 5.99
CA TYR A 250 0.31 1.26 5.71
C TYR A 250 0.09 -0.10 6.38
N PHE A 251 1.03 -1.03 6.24
CA PHE A 251 0.97 -2.34 6.89
C PHE A 251 1.12 -2.24 8.41
N TRP A 252 2.00 -1.38 8.90
CA TRP A 252 2.19 -1.22 10.35
C TRP A 252 0.93 -0.72 11.07
N LEU A 253 0.23 0.25 10.48
CA LEU A 253 -0.96 0.89 11.05
C LEU A 253 -2.28 0.26 10.56
N PHE A 254 -2.22 -0.87 9.89
CA PHE A 254 -3.39 -1.52 9.30
C PHE A 254 -4.50 -1.76 10.36
N PRO A 255 -5.79 -1.50 10.04
CA PRO A 255 -6.34 -1.10 8.74
C PRO A 255 -6.37 0.42 8.49
N ARG A 256 -5.78 1.23 9.38
CA ARG A 256 -5.86 2.70 9.39
C ARG A 256 -4.57 3.37 8.93
N GLY A 257 -3.76 2.72 8.10
CA GLY A 257 -2.45 3.25 7.70
C GLY A 257 -2.43 4.15 6.46
N VAL A 258 -3.59 4.43 5.86
CA VAL A 258 -3.66 5.21 4.61
C VAL A 258 -3.83 6.69 4.94
N CYS A 259 -2.75 7.47 4.88
CA CYS A 259 -2.82 8.92 5.10
C CYS A 259 -2.74 9.71 3.79
N ASP A 260 -2.89 11.03 3.90
CA ASP A 260 -2.87 11.99 2.79
C ASP A 260 -3.78 11.59 1.63
N THR A 261 -5.01 11.19 1.96
CA THR A 261 -5.96 10.69 0.97
C THR A 261 -6.72 11.81 0.28
N VAL A 262 -7.07 11.60 -0.98
CA VAL A 262 -8.12 12.41 -1.62
C VAL A 262 -9.48 12.04 -1.04
N SER A 263 -10.45 12.97 -1.10
CA SER A 263 -11.79 12.77 -0.52
C SER A 263 -12.55 11.55 -1.08
N GLY A 264 -12.22 11.12 -2.29
CA GLY A 264 -12.80 9.96 -2.96
C GLY A 264 -12.06 8.64 -2.75
N CYS A 265 -10.97 8.62 -1.97
CA CYS A 265 -10.14 7.42 -1.83
C CYS A 265 -10.94 6.25 -1.23
N LYS A 266 -10.88 5.11 -1.93
CA LYS A 266 -11.44 3.84 -1.48
C LYS A 266 -10.36 2.78 -1.34
N ARG A 267 -10.57 1.87 -0.37
CA ARG A 267 -9.95 0.54 -0.35
C ARG A 267 -10.95 -0.49 -0.82
N ILE A 268 -10.55 -1.33 -1.77
CA ILE A 268 -11.29 -2.54 -2.17
C ILE A 268 -10.47 -3.78 -1.80
N GLU A 269 -11.14 -4.85 -1.38
CA GLU A 269 -10.52 -6.13 -0.97
C GLU A 269 -11.13 -7.25 -1.81
N ASN A 270 -10.35 -7.87 -2.70
CA ASN A 270 -10.83 -8.80 -3.74
C ASN A 270 -11.93 -8.18 -4.63
N GLY A 271 -11.95 -6.85 -4.74
CA GLY A 271 -13.04 -6.06 -5.33
C GLY A 271 -14.29 -5.94 -4.45
N GLY A 272 -14.45 -6.80 -3.45
CA GLY A 272 -15.46 -6.67 -2.40
C GLY A 272 -15.13 -5.53 -1.43
N GLY A 273 -16.11 -5.10 -0.63
CA GLY A 273 -16.00 -4.03 0.37
C GLY A 273 -15.37 -2.74 -0.13
N SER A 274 -16.18 -1.72 -0.42
CA SER A 274 -15.67 -0.40 -0.76
C SER A 274 -15.53 0.46 0.51
N PHE A 275 -14.41 0.34 1.20
CA PHE A 275 -14.14 1.07 2.43
C PHE A 275 -13.58 2.47 2.13
N ASN A 276 -13.98 3.49 2.89
CA ASN A 276 -13.29 4.78 2.80
C ASN A 276 -11.85 4.61 3.30
N CYS A 277 -10.88 5.16 2.57
CA CYS A 277 -9.54 5.29 3.13
C CYS A 277 -9.61 6.17 4.38
N SER A 278 -8.90 5.78 5.43
CA SER A 278 -8.91 6.51 6.70
C SER A 278 -7.50 6.61 7.26
N ALA A 279 -7.16 7.82 7.70
CA ALA A 279 -5.84 8.14 8.22
C ALA A 279 -5.56 7.50 9.59
N GLY A 280 -4.27 7.21 9.78
CA GLY A 280 -3.68 6.77 11.03
C GLY A 280 -3.33 7.96 11.92
N ALA A 281 -2.68 7.71 13.05
CA ALA A 281 -2.32 8.75 14.01
C ALA A 281 -1.21 9.71 13.53
N SER A 282 -0.41 9.32 12.53
CA SER A 282 0.68 10.12 11.95
C SER A 282 0.59 10.13 10.41
N CYS A 283 0.96 11.24 9.76
CA CYS A 283 1.07 11.37 8.29
C CYS A 283 2.51 11.26 7.76
N ASP A 284 3.53 11.14 8.61
CA ASP A 284 4.91 10.98 8.10
C ASP A 284 5.17 9.57 7.52
N PRO A 285 5.81 9.41 6.34
CA PRO A 285 5.97 8.12 5.68
C PRO A 285 6.82 7.12 6.47
N GLY A 286 7.96 7.57 7.03
CA GLY A 286 8.90 6.72 7.78
C GLY A 286 8.63 6.63 9.29
N GLN A 287 7.47 7.10 9.76
CA GLN A 287 7.07 7.04 11.16
C GLN A 287 5.77 6.25 11.27
N PRO A 288 5.85 4.91 11.30
CA PRO A 288 4.67 4.07 11.45
C PRO A 288 3.98 4.21 12.81
N GLY A 289 4.54 5.01 13.74
CA GLY A 289 4.07 5.18 15.11
C GLY A 289 4.90 4.37 16.10
N SER A 290 4.53 4.42 17.39
CA SER A 290 5.14 3.61 18.46
C SER A 290 4.34 2.32 18.69
N GLY A 291 5.02 1.17 18.90
CA GLY A 291 4.37 -0.08 19.30
C GLY A 291 4.83 -1.28 18.47
N THR A 292 3.99 -2.34 18.44
CA THR A 292 4.19 -3.52 17.59
C THR A 292 3.46 -3.32 16.26
N PRO A 293 4.05 -3.65 15.10
CA PRO A 293 3.36 -3.58 13.82
C PRO A 293 2.08 -4.41 13.81
N ALA A 294 1.01 -3.87 13.22
CA ALA A 294 -0.20 -4.64 12.96
C ALA A 294 0.06 -5.77 11.94
N LEU A 295 0.81 -5.46 10.87
CA LEU A 295 1.25 -6.41 9.86
C LEU A 295 2.73 -6.17 9.53
N THR A 296 3.47 -7.26 9.31
CA THR A 296 4.86 -7.23 8.85
C THR A 296 4.91 -7.68 7.40
N PRO A 297 5.19 -6.79 6.44
CA PRO A 297 5.28 -7.15 5.04
C PRO A 297 6.52 -8.02 4.79
N ARG A 298 6.36 -9.06 3.96
CA ARG A 298 7.47 -9.91 3.48
C ARG A 298 8.23 -9.24 2.34
N LEU A 299 7.53 -8.46 1.52
CA LEU A 299 8.09 -7.79 0.36
C LEU A 299 7.39 -6.45 0.15
N ILE A 300 8.18 -5.41 -0.16
CA ILE A 300 7.68 -4.11 -0.62
C ILE A 300 8.52 -3.64 -1.81
N PHE A 301 7.86 -3.06 -2.80
CA PHE A 301 8.50 -2.35 -3.89
C PHE A 301 7.60 -1.26 -4.47
N ALA A 302 8.12 -0.49 -5.42
CA ALA A 302 7.39 0.64 -5.99
C ALA A 302 7.64 0.83 -7.49
N ASP A 303 6.59 1.21 -8.20
CA ASP A 303 6.66 1.77 -9.56
C ASP A 303 6.58 3.30 -9.45
N VAL A 304 7.74 3.96 -9.54
CA VAL A 304 7.85 5.43 -9.42
C VAL A 304 7.16 6.15 -10.57
N GLU A 305 7.16 5.58 -11.78
CA GLU A 305 6.59 6.23 -12.95
C GLU A 305 5.07 6.35 -12.84
N THR A 306 4.43 5.30 -12.32
CA THR A 306 2.99 5.28 -12.07
C THR A 306 2.64 5.62 -10.61
N GLY A 307 3.60 5.85 -9.72
CA GLY A 307 3.34 6.17 -8.32
C GLY A 307 2.60 5.04 -7.59
N ILE A 308 2.87 3.77 -7.95
CA ILE A 308 2.27 2.63 -7.28
C ILE A 308 3.22 2.08 -6.23
N GLY A 309 2.75 1.99 -4.98
CA GLY A 309 3.40 1.16 -3.96
C GLY A 309 2.77 -0.23 -3.93
N VAL A 310 3.58 -1.26 -3.77
CA VAL A 310 3.15 -2.66 -3.66
C VAL A 310 3.72 -3.28 -2.39
N GLY A 311 2.95 -4.10 -1.70
CA GLY A 311 3.52 -5.01 -0.73
C GLY A 311 2.74 -6.29 -0.52
N PHE A 312 3.47 -7.30 -0.07
CA PHE A 312 2.99 -8.66 0.18
C PHE A 312 3.16 -8.99 1.65
N THR A 313 2.14 -9.62 2.24
CA THR A 313 2.15 -10.04 3.64
C THR A 313 1.32 -11.31 3.83
N MET A 314 1.32 -11.83 5.06
CA MET A 314 0.34 -12.80 5.53
C MET A 314 -0.67 -12.10 6.43
N PHE A 315 -1.96 -12.26 6.12
CA PHE A 315 -3.05 -11.66 6.88
C PHE A 315 -4.08 -12.71 7.30
N MET A 316 -4.13 -13.04 8.60
CA MET A 316 -5.14 -13.94 9.17
C MET A 316 -5.31 -15.28 8.44
N GLY A 317 -4.20 -15.93 8.03
CA GLY A 317 -4.25 -17.17 7.26
C GLY A 317 -4.57 -16.96 5.78
N ASN A 318 -4.18 -15.81 5.23
CA ASN A 318 -4.26 -15.50 3.80
C ASN A 318 -2.92 -14.97 3.33
N THR A 319 -2.54 -15.33 2.10
CA THR A 319 -1.59 -14.52 1.34
C THR A 319 -2.29 -13.23 0.95
N ASP A 320 -1.60 -12.10 1.04
CA ASP A 320 -2.23 -10.80 0.90
C ASP A 320 -1.31 -9.81 0.18
N MET A 321 -1.74 -9.34 -0.99
CA MET A 321 -1.08 -8.32 -1.79
C MET A 321 -1.87 -7.03 -1.77
N HIS A 322 -1.25 -5.93 -1.33
CA HIS A 322 -1.82 -4.59 -1.41
C HIS A 322 -1.11 -3.74 -2.46
N MET A 323 -1.88 -2.90 -3.13
CA MET A 323 -1.42 -1.82 -3.99
C MET A 323 -2.06 -0.52 -3.54
N PHE A 324 -1.32 0.58 -3.60
CA PHE A 324 -1.90 1.91 -3.58
C PHE A 324 -1.39 2.76 -4.73
N LYS A 325 -2.17 3.77 -5.12
CA LYS A 325 -1.79 4.79 -6.10
C LYS A 325 -1.55 6.12 -5.41
N MET A 326 -0.37 6.69 -5.58
CA MET A 326 -0.01 8.02 -5.11
C MET A 326 0.33 8.98 -6.25
N ARG A 327 -0.07 10.24 -6.10
CA ARG A 327 0.30 11.37 -6.96
C ARG A 327 0.38 12.64 -6.13
N GLY A 328 1.46 13.42 -6.28
CA GLY A 328 1.62 14.69 -5.56
C GLY A 328 1.53 14.53 -4.04
N GLY A 329 2.06 13.42 -3.50
CA GLY A 329 1.99 13.13 -2.06
C GLY A 329 0.65 12.60 -1.56
N GLN A 330 -0.38 12.47 -2.42
CA GLN A 330 -1.70 12.02 -1.99
C GLN A 330 -2.03 10.61 -2.47
N VAL A 331 -2.73 9.83 -1.63
CA VAL A 331 -3.26 8.49 -1.97
C VAL A 331 -4.63 8.61 -2.63
N TYR A 332 -4.77 8.03 -3.82
CA TYR A 332 -5.98 8.06 -4.64
C TYR A 332 -6.85 6.80 -4.50
N GLY A 333 -6.23 5.67 -4.17
CA GLY A 333 -6.94 4.41 -4.01
C GLY A 333 -6.02 3.33 -3.47
N VAL A 334 -6.62 2.34 -2.83
CA VAL A 334 -5.97 1.13 -2.32
C VAL A 334 -6.74 -0.07 -2.84
N SER A 335 -6.03 -1.13 -3.22
CA SER A 335 -6.64 -2.38 -3.63
C SER A 335 -5.85 -3.54 -3.05
N ALA A 336 -6.55 -4.49 -2.44
CA ALA A 336 -5.96 -5.69 -1.88
C ALA A 336 -6.50 -6.92 -2.59
N ILE A 337 -5.63 -7.88 -2.89
CA ILE A 337 -5.99 -9.22 -3.34
C ILE A 337 -5.43 -10.22 -2.35
N LEU A 338 -6.32 -11.00 -1.74
CA LEU A 338 -5.98 -11.94 -0.68
C LEU A 338 -6.76 -13.25 -0.79
N GLY A 339 -6.05 -14.35 -0.58
CA GLY A 339 -6.56 -15.72 -0.73
C GLY A 339 -6.06 -16.62 0.38
N ALA A 340 -6.86 -17.63 0.72
CA ALA A 340 -6.59 -18.56 1.82
C ALA A 340 -5.23 -19.24 1.64
N ALA A 341 -4.41 -19.21 2.69
CA ALA A 341 -3.07 -19.77 2.67
C ALA A 341 -2.56 -20.07 4.09
N SER A 342 -1.79 -21.14 4.24
CA SER A 342 -1.16 -21.47 5.53
C SER A 342 0.18 -20.77 5.75
N SER A 343 0.83 -20.33 4.68
CA SER A 343 2.13 -19.63 4.69
C SER A 343 2.27 -18.74 3.46
N SER A 344 3.37 -17.98 3.37
CA SER A 344 3.70 -17.24 2.15
C SER A 344 4.22 -18.15 1.03
N GLY A 345 4.79 -19.31 1.35
CA GLY A 345 5.55 -20.15 0.42
C GLY A 345 6.95 -19.61 0.08
N TRP A 346 7.36 -18.48 0.66
CA TRP A 346 8.60 -17.74 0.35
C TRP A 346 9.50 -17.51 1.57
N GLU A 347 9.30 -18.28 2.64
CA GLU A 347 10.22 -18.37 3.77
C GLU A 347 11.50 -19.17 3.44
#